data_AF-A0A973F606-F1
#
_entry.id   AF-A0A973F606-F1
#
_cell.length_a   1.000
_cell.length_b   1.000
_cell.length_c   1.000
_cell.angle_alpha   90.00
_cell.angle_beta   90.00
_cell.angle_gamma   90.00
#
_symmetry.space_group_name_H-M   'P 1'
#
loop_
_entity.id
_entity.type
_entity.pdbx_description
1 polymer ?
#
loop_
_entity_poly.entity_id
_entity_poly.type
_entity_poly.pdbx_seq_one_letter_code
_entity_poly.pdbx_strand_id
1 'polypeptide(L)'
;MLAIDLLMEPLQVQFGTWRWLSSGLYYGVPIGNFIGWFIVAVIASGIYRVYEYRLSPVKKLMRKESILIPVCCYLATYLSFMIVALKNNMSLPAIIGSLAMAPGILVSVGLFIRWKYRKRGC
;
A
#
# COMPACT_ATOMS: atom_id res chain seq x y z
N MET A 1 0.18 -3.87 0.98
CA MET A 1 -0.33 -4.56 2.17
C MET A 1 0.47 -4.12 3.39
N LEU A 2 1.75 -4.50 3.55
CA LEU A 2 2.56 -4.04 4.71
C LEU A 2 2.59 -2.52 4.93
N ALA A 3 2.82 -1.72 3.88
CA ALA A 3 2.96 -0.26 4.03
C ALA A 3 1.70 0.44 4.58
N ILE A 4 0.51 -0.04 4.20
CA ILE A 4 -0.75 0.49 4.74
C ILE A 4 -0.97 -0.01 6.18
N ASP A 5 -0.54 -1.23 6.47
CA ASP A 5 -0.64 -1.85 7.80
C ASP A 5 0.11 -1.05 8.86
N LEU A 6 1.31 -0.57 8.52
CA LEU A 6 2.12 0.29 9.39
C LEU A 6 1.42 1.60 9.78
N LEU A 7 0.48 2.08 8.97
CA LEU A 7 -0.30 3.29 9.29
C LEU A 7 -1.63 2.94 9.96
N MET A 8 -2.31 1.91 9.46
CA MET A 8 -3.68 1.58 9.81
C MET A 8 -3.79 0.78 11.12
N GLU A 9 -2.92 -0.20 11.36
CA GLU A 9 -2.97 -1.06 12.56
C GLU A 9 -2.85 -0.27 13.87
N PRO A 10 -1.90 0.68 14.03
CA PRO A 10 -1.83 1.50 15.24
C PRO A 10 -3.13 2.28 15.51
N LEU A 11 -3.78 2.78 14.45
CA LEU A 11 -5.04 3.52 14.56
C LEU A 11 -6.16 2.61 15.07
N GLN A 12 -6.27 1.40 14.54
CA GLN A 12 -7.30 0.45 14.96
C GLN A 12 -7.13 -0.01 16.41
N VAL A 13 -5.88 -0.17 16.87
CA VAL A 13 -5.63 -0.46 18.28
C VAL A 13 -5.97 0.75 19.15
N GLN A 14 -5.63 1.97 18.72
CA GLN A 14 -5.98 3.20 19.46
C GLN A 14 -7.50 3.39 19.60
N PHE A 15 -8.27 3.10 18.55
CA PHE A 15 -9.74 3.16 18.60
C PHE A 15 -10.37 1.96 19.32
N GLY A 16 -9.57 1.00 19.80
CA GLY A 16 -10.06 -0.19 20.47
C GLY A 16 -10.80 -1.17 19.55
N THR A 17 -10.76 -0.95 18.24
CA THR A 17 -11.32 -1.83 17.22
C THR A 17 -10.58 -3.16 17.19
N TRP A 18 -9.26 -3.12 17.40
CA TRP A 18 -8.42 -4.30 17.54
C TRP A 18 -7.83 -4.40 18.94
N ARG A 19 -7.82 -5.64 19.45
CA ARG A 19 -7.17 -6.00 20.70
C ARG A 19 -6.39 -7.28 20.46
N TRP A 20 -5.09 -7.21 20.69
CA TRP A 20 -4.18 -8.34 20.54
C TRP A 20 -3.97 -9.02 21.89
N LEU A 21 -3.96 -10.35 21.90
CA LEU A 21 -3.70 -11.15 23.11
C LEU A 21 -2.28 -10.96 23.64
N SER A 22 -1.32 -10.80 22.73
CA SER A 22 0.07 -10.43 23.02
C SER A 22 0.30 -9.03 22.48
N SER A 23 0.68 -8.08 23.33
CA SER A 23 0.99 -6.73 22.89
C SER A 23 2.35 -6.69 22.20
N GLY A 24 2.38 -6.13 20.99
CA GLY A 24 3.65 -5.83 20.31
C GLY A 24 4.17 -4.43 20.62
N LEU A 25 5.45 -4.21 20.28
CA LEU A 25 6.15 -2.94 20.52
C LEU A 25 5.56 -1.76 19.74
N TYR A 26 4.92 -2.03 18.60
CA TYR A 26 4.37 -0.98 17.74
C TYR A 26 2.88 -0.77 18.02
N TYR A 27 2.58 0.10 18.99
CA TYR A 27 1.20 0.43 19.39
C TYR A 27 0.36 -0.80 19.77
N GLY A 28 0.98 -1.81 20.38
CA GLY A 28 0.29 -3.04 20.78
C GLY A 28 0.12 -4.07 19.67
N VAL A 29 0.53 -3.77 18.43
CA VAL A 29 0.41 -4.66 17.27
C VAL A 29 1.59 -5.65 17.24
N PRO A 30 1.36 -6.97 17.26
CA PRO A 30 2.41 -7.98 17.16
C PRO A 30 3.21 -7.84 15.87
N ILE A 31 4.54 -7.97 15.97
CA ILE A 31 5.43 -7.95 14.80
C ILE A 31 5.05 -9.05 13.79
N GLY A 32 4.53 -10.18 14.29
CA GLY A 32 4.02 -11.28 13.47
C GLY A 32 2.91 -10.88 12.50
N ASN A 33 2.08 -9.87 12.81
CA ASN A 33 1.03 -9.39 11.90
C ASN A 33 1.65 -8.75 10.66
N PHE A 34 2.60 -7.84 10.85
CA PHE A 34 3.32 -7.18 9.77
C PHE A 34 4.07 -8.18 8.88
N ILE A 35 4.75 -9.16 9.50
CA ILE A 35 5.43 -10.23 8.77
C ILE A 35 4.42 -11.08 7.99
N GLY A 36 3.28 -11.41 8.59
CA GLY A 36 2.20 -12.14 7.95
C GLY A 36 1.69 -11.42 6.70
N TRP A 37 1.35 -10.14 6.81
CA TRP A 37 0.90 -9.34 5.67
C TRP A 37 1.96 -9.15 4.59
N PHE A 38 3.24 -9.12 4.96
CA PHE A 38 4.34 -9.13 4.00
C PHE A 38 4.38 -10.46 3.22
N ILE A 39 4.37 -11.60 3.93
CA ILE A 39 4.41 -12.93 3.32
C ILE A 39 3.20 -13.15 2.41
N VAL A 40 1.99 -12.82 2.88
CA VAL A 40 0.76 -12.92 2.08
C VAL A 40 0.88 -12.09 0.80
N ALA A 41 1.39 -10.86 0.88
CA ALA A 41 1.56 -10.00 -0.29
C ALA A 41 2.56 -10.58 -1.31
N VAL A 42 3.68 -11.14 -0.84
CA VAL A 42 4.69 -11.79 -1.68
C VAL A 42 4.11 -13.04 -2.35
N ILE A 43 3.45 -13.90 -1.59
CA ILE A 43 2.84 -15.14 -2.11
C ILE A 43 1.74 -14.82 -3.11
N ALA A 44 0.81 -13.94 -2.78
CA ALA A 44 -0.30 -13.58 -3.67
C ALA A 44 0.21 -12.95 -4.97
N SER A 45 1.18 -12.02 -4.88
CA SER A 45 1.80 -11.42 -6.05
C SER A 45 2.59 -12.45 -6.88
N GLY A 46 3.29 -13.37 -6.21
CA GLY A 46 4.05 -14.44 -6.85
C GLY A 46 3.15 -15.41 -7.61
N ILE A 47 2.07 -15.89 -6.99
CA ILE A 47 1.06 -16.74 -7.64
C ILE A 47 0.48 -16.04 -8.86
N TYR A 48 0.07 -14.76 -8.72
CA TYR A 48 -0.45 -13.98 -9.84
C TYR A 48 0.58 -13.85 -10.97
N ARG A 49 1.85 -13.59 -10.65
CA ARG A 49 2.94 -13.47 -11.63
C ARG A 49 3.19 -14.78 -12.37
N VAL A 50 3.17 -15.91 -11.65
CA VAL A 50 3.36 -17.25 -12.23
C VAL A 50 2.18 -17.61 -13.14
N TYR A 51 0.95 -17.32 -12.69
CA TYR A 51 -0.26 -17.51 -13.48
C TYR A 51 -0.21 -16.66 -14.77
N GLU A 52 0.13 -15.38 -14.65
CA GLU A 52 0.27 -14.49 -15.81
C GLU A 52 1.32 -15.01 -16.80
N TYR A 53 2.48 -15.45 -16.31
CA TYR A 53 3.58 -15.89 -17.17
C TYR A 53 3.31 -17.25 -17.84
N ARG A 54 2.68 -18.19 -17.13
CA ARG A 54 2.55 -19.58 -17.60
C ARG A 54 1.20 -19.90 -18.26
N LEU A 55 0.12 -19.22 -17.85
CA LEU A 55 -1.24 -19.66 -18.11
C LEU A 55 -2.10 -18.62 -18.84
N SER A 56 -1.60 -17.40 -19.10
CA SER A 56 -2.41 -16.35 -19.71
C SER A 56 -2.27 -16.31 -21.24
N PRO A 57 -3.23 -16.85 -22.02
CA PRO A 57 -3.22 -16.76 -23.49
C PRO A 57 -3.61 -15.36 -24.01
N VAL A 58 -3.99 -14.43 -23.13
CA VAL A 58 -4.54 -13.13 -23.52
C VAL A 58 -3.42 -12.12 -23.80
N LYS A 59 -3.33 -11.64 -25.05
CA LYS A 59 -2.60 -10.39 -25.36
C LYS A 59 -3.27 -9.27 -24.57
N LYS A 60 -2.60 -8.78 -23.51
CA LYS A 60 -3.11 -7.70 -22.66
C LYS A 60 -3.41 -6.45 -23.48
N LEU A 61 -4.68 -6.23 -23.83
CA LEU A 61 -5.23 -4.91 -24.17
C LEU A 61 -5.45 -4.11 -22.88
N MET A 62 -4.40 -3.99 -22.05
CA MET A 62 -4.43 -3.08 -20.92
C MET A 62 -4.06 -1.69 -21.41
N ARG A 63 -5.05 -0.82 -21.44
CA ARG A 63 -4.84 0.61 -21.64
C ARG A 63 -3.95 1.12 -20.50
N LYS A 64 -2.82 1.74 -20.82
CA LYS A 64 -1.80 2.17 -19.83
C LYS A 64 -2.35 3.19 -18.82
N GLU A 65 -3.41 3.90 -19.20
CA GLU A 65 -4.19 4.81 -18.38
C GLU A 65 -4.85 4.10 -17.18
N SER A 66 -5.10 2.79 -17.25
CA SER A 66 -5.63 2.00 -16.14
C SER A 66 -4.67 1.89 -14.94
N ILE A 67 -3.40 2.27 -15.09
CA ILE A 67 -2.44 2.38 -13.97
C ILE A 67 -2.85 3.45 -12.95
N LEU A 68 -3.57 4.49 -13.38
CA LEU A 68 -3.99 5.55 -12.46
C LEU A 68 -5.03 5.08 -11.45
N ILE A 69 -5.88 4.10 -11.80
CA ILE A 69 -6.95 3.60 -10.93
C ILE A 69 -6.38 3.10 -9.58
N PRO A 70 -5.46 2.10 -9.55
CA PRO A 70 -4.90 1.63 -8.29
C PRO A 70 -4.08 2.69 -7.56
N VAL A 71 -3.41 3.61 -8.29
CA VAL A 71 -2.65 4.70 -7.67
C VAL A 71 -3.58 5.68 -6.95
N CYS A 72 -4.70 6.06 -7.57
CA CYS A 72 -5.70 6.93 -6.96
C CYS A 72 -6.37 6.27 -5.75
N CYS A 73 -6.74 4.98 -5.86
CA CYS A 73 -7.27 4.23 -4.71
C CYS A 73 -6.27 4.18 -3.56
N TYR A 74 -5.01 3.87 -3.85
CA TYR A 74 -3.96 3.79 -2.84
C TYR A 74 -3.66 5.15 -2.18
N LEU A 75 -3.64 6.23 -2.97
CA LEU A 75 -3.52 7.60 -2.48
C LEU A 75 -4.71 7.99 -1.58
N ALA A 76 -5.94 7.66 -1.98
CA ALA A 76 -7.14 7.95 -1.20
C ALA A 76 -7.09 7.24 0.16
N THR A 77 -6.69 5.98 0.18
CA THR A 77 -6.54 5.22 1.44
C THR A 77 -5.43 5.78 2.32
N TYR A 78 -4.28 6.14 1.75
CA TYR A 78 -3.20 6.81 2.48
C TYR A 78 -3.68 8.11 3.12
N LEU A 79 -4.31 9.00 2.35
CA LEU A 79 -4.80 10.29 2.85
C LEU A 79 -5.86 10.11 3.94
N SER A 80 -6.76 9.14 3.78
CA SER A 80 -7.78 8.83 4.78
C SER A 80 -7.16 8.49 6.14
N PHE A 81 -6.25 7.53 6.20
CA PHE A 81 -5.61 7.15 7.46
C PHE A 81 -4.63 8.20 7.97
N MET A 82 -3.94 8.93 7.09
CA MET A 82 -3.05 10.02 7.47
C MET A 82 -3.81 11.14 8.17
N ILE A 83 -4.98 11.55 7.64
CA ILE A 83 -5.84 12.55 8.29
C ILE A 83 -6.28 12.07 9.67
N VAL A 84 -6.66 10.80 9.81
CA VAL A 84 -7.07 10.22 11.08
C VAL A 84 -5.90 10.19 12.08
N ALA A 85 -4.70 9.79 11.64
CA ALA A 85 -3.51 9.79 12.48
C ALA A 85 -3.15 11.19 13.00
N LEU A 86 -3.19 12.20 12.12
CA LEU A 86 -2.93 13.59 12.49
C LEU A 86 -3.98 14.13 13.47
N LYS A 87 -5.27 13.82 13.25
CA LYS A 87 -6.36 14.24 14.17
C LYS A 87 -6.24 13.62 15.57
N ASN A 88 -5.61 12.45 15.69
CA ASN A 88 -5.45 11.73 16.95
C ASN A 88 -4.05 11.88 17.55
N ASN A 89 -3.26 12.86 17.08
CA ASN A 89 -1.90 13.13 17.54
C ASN A 89 -0.94 11.92 17.46
N MET A 90 -1.19 10.99 16.54
CA MET A 90 -0.34 9.83 16.30
C MET A 90 0.78 10.15 15.31
N SER A 91 1.76 10.93 15.75
CA SER A 91 2.87 11.37 14.89
C SER A 91 3.76 10.22 14.40
N LEU A 92 4.04 9.22 15.25
CA LEU A 92 4.92 8.12 14.89
C LEU A 92 4.33 7.20 13.79
N PRO A 93 3.07 6.73 13.86
CA PRO A 93 2.41 6.02 12.76
C PRO A 93 2.28 6.87 11.50
N ALA A 94 1.98 8.16 11.65
CA ALA A 94 1.89 9.08 10.51
C ALA A 94 3.23 9.16 9.75
N ILE A 95 4.36 9.30 10.46
CA ILE A 95 5.70 9.37 9.87
C ILE A 95 6.08 8.04 9.22
N ILE A 96 5.97 6.93 9.95
CA ILE A 96 6.36 5.60 9.43
C ILE A 96 5.48 5.22 8.24
N GLY A 97 4.17 5.43 8.34
CA GLY A 97 3.22 5.22 7.25
C GLY A 97 3.53 6.07 6.02
N SER A 98 3.84 7.36 6.21
CA SER A 98 4.22 8.26 5.11
C SER A 98 5.50 7.79 4.42
N LEU A 99 6.52 7.42 5.20
CA LEU A 99 7.78 6.89 4.66
C LEU A 99 7.58 5.58 3.89
N ALA A 100 6.65 4.73 4.32
CA ALA A 100 6.35 3.47 3.66
C ALA A 100 5.48 3.62 2.40
N MET A 101 4.48 4.52 2.43
CA MET A 101 3.47 4.62 1.37
C MET A 101 3.81 5.67 0.30
N ALA A 102 4.35 6.83 0.68
CA ALA A 102 4.56 7.95 -0.25
C ALA A 102 5.54 7.62 -1.40
N PRO A 103 6.66 6.91 -1.20
CA PRO A 103 7.58 6.59 -2.29
C PRO A 103 6.89 5.77 -3.41
N GLY A 104 6.04 4.81 -3.06
CA GLY A 104 5.31 4.00 -4.03
C GLY A 104 4.36 4.83 -4.89
N ILE A 105 3.69 5.82 -4.29
CA ILE A 105 2.81 6.76 -4.99
C ILE A 105 3.63 7.64 -5.94
N LEU A 106 4.70 8.27 -5.42
CA LEU A 106 5.55 9.19 -6.19
C LEU A 106 6.20 8.50 -7.39
N VAL A 107 6.74 7.29 -7.20
CA VAL A 107 7.33 6.50 -8.28
C VAL A 107 6.28 6.14 -9.33
N SER A 108 5.09 5.70 -8.92
CA SER A 108 4.01 5.32 -9.84
C SER A 108 3.54 6.51 -10.69
N VAL A 109 3.36 7.68 -10.06
CA VAL A 109 3.01 8.93 -10.75
C VAL A 109 4.13 9.38 -11.68
N GLY A 110 5.38 9.36 -11.23
CA GLY A 110 6.55 9.73 -12.05
C GLY A 110 6.69 8.86 -13.30
N LEU A 111 6.51 7.54 -13.16
CA LEU A 111 6.52 6.60 -14.29
C LEU A 111 5.38 6.87 -15.28
N PHE A 112 4.19 7.17 -14.78
CA PHE A 112 3.04 7.52 -15.62
C PHE A 112 3.27 8.82 -16.40
N ILE A 113 3.77 9.87 -15.73
CA ILE A 113 4.10 11.16 -16.35
C ILE A 113 5.17 10.96 -17.43
N ARG A 114 6.27 10.27 -17.12
CA ARG A 114 7.34 9.96 -18.08
C ARG A 114 6.83 9.24 -19.31
N TRP A 115 5.92 8.28 -19.13
CA TRP A 115 5.29 7.59 -20.26
C TRP A 115 4.43 8.54 -21.11
N LYS A 116 3.61 9.39 -20.49
CA LYS A 116 2.72 10.34 -21.18
C LYS A 116 3.50 11.35 -22.03
N TYR A 117 4.60 11.88 -21.51
CA TYR A 117 5.47 12.80 -22.26
C TYR A 117 6.15 12.12 -23.44
N ARG A 118 6.64 10.89 -23.28
CA ARG A 118 7.26 10.13 -24.38
C ARG A 118 6.28 9.87 -25.54
N LYS A 119 4.97 9.78 -25.28
CA LYS A 119 3.93 9.61 -26.30
C LYS A 119 3.58 10.90 -27.06
N ARG A 120 3.86 12.08 -26.48
CA ARG A 120 3.56 13.39 -27.09
C ARG A 120 4.70 13.95 -27.96
N GLY A 121 5.90 13.38 -27.85
CA GLY A 121 7.08 13.77 -28.64
C GLY A 121 7.33 12.91 -29.89
N CYS A 122 6.37 12.08 -30.28
CA CYS A 122 6.31 11.35 -31.56
C CYS A 122 5.00 11.73 -32.23
#